data_AF-A0AAV9HWD0-F1
#
_entry.id   AF-A0AAV9HWD0-F1
#
_cell.length_a   1.000
_cell.length_b   1.000
_cell.length_c   1.000
_cell.angle_alpha   90.00
_cell.angle_beta   90.00
_cell.angle_gamma   90.00
#
_symmetry.space_group_name_H-M   'P 1'
#
loop_
_entity.id
_entity.type
_entity.pdbx_description
1 polymer ?
#
loop_
_entity_poly.entity_id
_entity_poly.type
_entity_poly.pdbx_seq_one_letter_code
_entity_poly.pdbx_strand_id
1 'polypeptide(L)'
;MACEAGKQYRIVVKYSVVSSYTNGNPWSVAVGGTTVTLGAGASVAWTQQSAVVTCAASSADNLVKFSLSSNNNRAARLLVDFVTVTPV
;
A
#
# COMPACT_ATOMS: atom_id res chain seq x y z
N MET A 1 12.56 -1.70 7.75
CA MET A 1 12.69 -3.17 7.79
C MET A 1 13.02 -3.64 6.39
N ALA A 2 14.09 -4.42 6.22
CA ALA A 2 14.38 -5.09 4.95
C ALA A 2 13.74 -6.48 4.99
N CYS A 3 13.03 -6.89 3.95
CA CYS A 3 12.46 -8.22 3.88
C CYS A 3 13.49 -9.25 3.37
N GLU A 4 13.37 -10.49 3.82
CA GLU A 4 14.31 -11.56 3.46
C GLU A 4 14.13 -12.01 2.01
N ALA A 5 15.24 -12.19 1.29
CA ALA A 5 15.24 -12.58 -0.12
C ALA A 5 14.48 -13.89 -0.37
N GLY A 6 13.55 -13.88 -1.33
CA GLY A 6 12.73 -15.05 -1.68
C GLY A 6 11.65 -15.42 -0.65
N LYS A 7 11.54 -14.70 0.47
CA LYS A 7 10.48 -14.91 1.47
C LYS A 7 9.23 -14.12 1.11
N GLN A 8 8.10 -14.62 1.58
CA GLN A 8 6.81 -13.98 1.41
C GLN A 8 6.42 -13.20 2.66
N TYR A 9 5.83 -12.03 2.43
CA TYR A 9 5.29 -11.18 3.49
C TYR A 9 3.87 -10.78 3.13
N ARG A 10 3.00 -10.80 4.14
CA ARG A 10 1.67 -10.22 4.06
C ARG A 10 1.75 -8.77 4.52
N ILE A 11 1.24 -7.89 3.68
CA ILE A 11 1.05 -6.48 3.99
C ILE A 11 -0.43 -6.28 4.24
N VAL A 12 -0.77 -5.58 5.31
CA VAL A 12 -2.14 -5.11 5.57
C VAL A 12 -2.10 -3.60 5.75
N VAL A 13 -3.07 -2.90 5.16
CA VAL A 13 -3.26 -1.46 5.32
C VAL A 13 -4.74 -1.15 5.49
N LYS A 14 -5.07 -0.28 6.43
CA LYS A 14 -6.38 0.36 6.52
C LYS A 14 -6.28 1.79 5.99
N TYR A 15 -7.24 2.17 5.17
CA TYR A 15 -7.27 3.51 4.60
C TYR A 15 -8.70 4.03 4.52
N SER A 16 -8.85 5.35 4.64
CA SER A 16 -10.12 6.04 4.47
C SER A 16 -9.90 7.29 3.64
N VAL A 17 -10.78 7.52 2.68
CA VAL A 17 -10.65 8.67 1.80
C VAL A 17 -11.53 9.81 2.31
N VAL A 18 -10.94 10.98 2.58
CA VAL A 18 -11.62 12.08 3.28
C VAL A 18 -12.12 13.16 2.31
N SER A 19 -11.89 12.99 1.01
CA SER A 19 -12.34 13.90 -0.04
C SER A 19 -13.35 13.19 -0.94
N SER A 20 -14.40 13.91 -1.36
CA SER A 20 -15.44 13.41 -2.27
C SER A 20 -14.97 13.27 -3.73
N TYR A 21 -13.77 13.77 -4.06
CA TYR A 21 -13.22 13.78 -5.44
C TYR A 21 -12.29 12.60 -5.74
N THR A 22 -12.50 11.46 -5.09
CA THR A 22 -11.57 10.32 -5.12
C THR A 22 -12.19 9.03 -5.65
N ASN A 23 -13.37 9.12 -6.23
CA ASN A 23 -14.08 7.98 -6.78
C ASN A 23 -13.34 7.48 -8.04
N GLY A 24 -12.24 6.73 -7.86
CA GLY A 24 -11.54 6.03 -8.94
C GLY A 24 -10.01 6.03 -8.94
N ASN A 25 -9.32 6.70 -8.01
CA ASN A 25 -7.85 6.79 -8.10
C ASN A 25 -7.16 5.66 -7.31
N PRO A 26 -6.30 4.86 -7.96
CA PRO A 26 -5.56 3.80 -7.29
C PRO A 26 -4.43 4.38 -6.44
N TRP A 27 -4.37 3.99 -5.17
CA TRP A 27 -3.20 4.22 -4.31
C TRP A 27 -2.29 2.99 -4.39
N SER A 28 -1.07 3.04 -3.87
CA SER A 28 -0.21 1.85 -3.91
C SER A 28 0.69 1.68 -2.67
N VAL A 29 1.26 0.49 -2.53
CA VAL A 29 2.22 0.12 -1.48
C VAL A 29 3.36 -0.64 -2.12
N ALA A 30 4.62 -0.28 -1.86
CA ALA A 30 5.76 -0.99 -2.44
C ALA A 30 6.54 -1.78 -1.38
N VAL A 31 6.83 -3.05 -1.63
CA VAL A 31 7.67 -3.89 -0.77
C VAL A 31 8.55 -4.75 -1.64
N GLY A 32 9.86 -4.74 -1.41
CA GLY A 32 10.75 -5.61 -2.19
C GLY A 32 10.79 -5.28 -3.68
N GLY A 33 10.58 -4.01 -4.05
CA GLY A 33 10.38 -3.58 -5.44
C GLY A 33 9.02 -3.94 -6.04
N THR A 34 8.18 -4.70 -5.33
CA THR A 34 6.82 -5.08 -5.78
C THR A 34 5.82 -4.05 -5.32
N THR A 35 5.02 -3.50 -6.25
CA THR A 35 3.96 -2.52 -5.94
C THR A 35 2.59 -3.20 -5.91
N VAL A 36 1.87 -3.02 -4.81
CA VAL A 36 0.50 -3.44 -4.58
C VAL A 36 -0.41 -2.25 -4.79
N THR A 37 -1.39 -2.35 -5.69
CA THR A 37 -2.38 -1.30 -5.91
C THR A 37 -3.54 -1.43 -4.92
N LEU A 38 -3.80 -0.38 -4.15
CA LEU A 38 -4.97 -0.22 -3.31
C LEU A 38 -6.15 0.29 -4.16
N GLY A 39 -7.31 -0.34 -4.01
CA GLY A 39 -8.52 0.05 -4.74
C GLY A 39 -9.10 1.40 -4.31
N ALA A 40 -10.05 1.91 -5.08
CA ALA A 40 -10.79 3.12 -4.71
C ALA A 40 -11.53 2.91 -3.37
N GLY A 41 -11.25 3.77 -2.40
CA GLY A 41 -12.00 3.79 -1.13
C GLY A 41 -13.21 4.71 -1.22
N ALA A 42 -14.31 4.35 -0.56
CA ALA A 42 -15.46 5.23 -0.41
C ALA A 42 -15.12 6.39 0.55
N SER A 43 -15.69 7.58 0.27
CA SER A 43 -15.48 8.72 1.15
C SER A 43 -15.98 8.37 2.56
N VAL A 44 -15.14 8.61 3.57
CA VAL A 44 -15.43 8.44 5.01
C VAL A 44 -15.46 6.98 5.52
N ALA A 45 -15.47 5.95 4.65
CA ALA A 45 -15.42 4.55 5.08
C ALA A 45 -13.99 4.00 5.16
N TRP A 46 -13.66 3.33 6.26
CA TRP A 46 -12.40 2.59 6.37
C TRP A 46 -12.45 1.31 5.54
N THR A 47 -11.54 1.20 4.59
CA THR A 47 -11.31 -0.01 3.79
C THR A 47 -10.02 -0.66 4.25
N GLN A 48 -10.02 -1.98 4.38
CA GLN A 48 -8.82 -2.77 4.62
C GLN A 48 -8.42 -3.47 3.32
N GLN A 49 -7.14 -3.39 2.97
CA GLN A 49 -6.55 -4.21 1.92
C GLN A 49 -5.40 -5.03 2.47
N SER A 50 -5.22 -6.20 1.86
CA SER A 50 -4.09 -7.07 2.13
C SER A 50 -3.52 -7.65 0.85
N ALA A 51 -2.20 -7.75 0.77
CA ALA A 51 -1.51 -8.41 -0.32
C ALA A 51 -0.36 -9.25 0.21
N VAL A 52 -0.06 -10.34 -0.49
CA VAL A 52 1.16 -11.13 -0.27
C VAL A 52 2.17 -10.72 -1.33
N VAL A 53 3.36 -10.35 -0.89
CA VAL A 53 4.48 -9.99 -1.75
C VAL A 53 5.62 -10.98 -1.51
N THR A 54 6.28 -11.37 -2.60
CA THR A 54 7.52 -12.15 -2.53
C THR A 54 8.69 -11.19 -2.67
N CYS A 55 9.62 -11.20 -1.72
CA CYS A 55 10.76 -10.31 -1.78
C CYS A 55 11.78 -10.75 -2.83
N ALA A 56 12.33 -9.77 -3.54
CA ALA A 56 13.30 -10.01 -4.59
C ALA A 56 14.55 -10.71 -4.04
N ALA A 57 15.19 -11.50 -4.90
CA ALA A 57 16.39 -12.25 -4.53
C ALA A 57 17.59 -11.32 -4.18
N SER A 58 17.59 -10.07 -4.68
CA SER A 58 18.59 -9.06 -4.36
C SER A 58 18.20 -8.23 -3.12
N SER A 59 19.13 -8.08 -2.18
CA SER A 59 18.91 -7.37 -0.92
C SER A 59 18.71 -5.84 -1.06
N ALA A 60 19.16 -5.24 -2.17
CA ALA A 60 19.10 -3.80 -2.38
C ALA A 60 17.67 -3.25 -2.60
N ASP A 61 16.76 -4.06 -3.13
CA ASP A 61 15.37 -3.66 -3.43
C ASP A 61 14.37 -4.07 -2.33
N ASN A 62 14.86 -4.72 -1.27
CA ASN A 62 14.05 -5.30 -0.19
C ASN A 62 13.56 -4.29 0.87
N LEU A 63 13.60 -3.00 0.57
CA LEU A 63 13.03 -1.97 1.44
C LEU A 63 11.50 -2.01 1.37
N VAL A 64 10.86 -2.15 2.52
CA VAL A 64 9.43 -1.92 2.70
C VAL A 64 9.18 -0.41 2.58
N LYS A 65 8.60 0.04 1.47
CA LYS A 65 8.31 1.46 1.19
C LYS A 65 6.81 1.70 1.07
N PHE A 66 6.28 2.43 2.03
CA PHE A 66 4.93 2.95 1.90
C PHE A 66 4.96 4.21 1.02
N SER A 67 4.36 4.15 -0.17
CA SER A 67 4.33 5.27 -1.11
C SER A 67 2.91 5.54 -1.57
N LEU A 68 2.37 6.68 -1.15
CA LEU A 68 1.06 7.14 -1.59
C LEU A 68 1.23 7.92 -2.90
N SER A 69 0.67 7.40 -3.99
CA SER A 69 0.58 8.10 -5.26
C SER A 69 -0.88 8.27 -5.65
N SER A 70 -1.20 9.43 -6.23
CA SER A 70 -2.50 9.74 -6.81
C SER A 70 -2.24 10.39 -8.17
N ASN A 71 -2.90 9.90 -9.21
CA ASN A 71 -2.89 10.53 -10.55
C ASN A 71 -3.81 11.76 -10.64
N ASN A 72 -4.43 12.18 -9.53
CA ASN A 72 -5.29 13.35 -9.47
C ASN A 72 -4.52 14.59 -9.03
N ASN A 73 -4.54 15.62 -9.87
CA ASN A 73 -3.89 16.91 -9.65
C ASN A 73 -4.70 17.84 -8.71
N ARG A 74 -5.81 17.35 -8.13
CA ARG A 74 -6.61 18.06 -7.11
C ARG A 74 -6.33 17.48 -5.73
N ALA A 75 -6.41 18.33 -4.70
CA ALA A 75 -6.09 18.00 -3.32
C ALA A 75 -7.01 16.90 -2.73
N ALA A 76 -6.70 15.64 -3.02
CA ALA A 76 -7.27 14.47 -2.37
C ALA A 76 -6.61 14.28 -1.00
N ARG A 77 -7.40 13.90 0.01
CA ARG A 77 -6.90 13.58 1.36
C ARG A 77 -7.18 12.11 1.65
N LEU A 78 -6.14 11.40 2.05
CA LEU A 78 -6.21 10.01 2.48
C LEU A 78 -5.75 9.92 3.93
N LEU A 79 -6.50 9.20 4.75
CA LEU A 79 -6.06 8.74 6.05
C LEU A 79 -5.61 7.30 5.92
N VAL A 80 -4.51 6.98 6.59
CA VAL A 80 -3.92 5.65 6.61
C VAL A 80 -3.73 5.26 8.07
N ASP A 81 -4.08 4.03 8.38
CA ASP A 81 -3.90 3.45 9.70
C ASP A 81 -3.56 1.95 9.57
N PHE A 82 -3.05 1.37 10.65
CA PHE A 82 -2.85 -0.06 10.80
C PHE A 82 -2.03 -0.70 9.65
N VAL A 83 -0.89 -0.07 9.32
CA VAL A 83 0.06 -0.64 8.36
C VAL A 83 0.87 -1.71 9.05
N THR A 84 0.70 -2.97 8.63
CA THR A 84 1.46 -4.10 9.15
C THR A 84 2.13 -4.87 8.03
N VAL A 85 3.31 -5.41 8.35
CA VAL A 85 4.05 -6.32 7.47
C VAL A 85 4.45 -7.52 8.31
N THR A 86 3.97 -8.70 7.94
CA THR A 86 4.23 -9.95 8.68
C THR A 86 4.75 -11.02 7.72
N PRO A 87 5.73 -11.85 8.12
CA PRO A 87 6.06 -13.06 7.38
C PRO A 87 4.81 -13.92 7.16
N VAL A 88 4.74 -14.60 6.01
CA VAL A 88 3.70 -15.60 5.70
C VAL A 88 4.13 -16.99 6.18
#